data_AF-A0A7C3LJF7-F1
#
_entry.id   AF-A0A7C3LJF7-F1
#
_cell.length_a   1.000
_cell.length_b   1.000
_cell.length_c   1.000
_cell.angle_alpha   90.00
_cell.angle_beta   90.00
_cell.angle_gamma   90.00
#
_symmetry.space_group_name_H-M   'P 1'
#
loop_
_entity.id
_entity.type
_entity.pdbx_description
1 polymer ?
#
loop_
_entity_poly.entity_id
_entity_poly.type
_entity_poly.pdbx_seq_one_letter_code
_entity_poly.pdbx_strand_id
1 'polypeptide(L)'
;MAAKSRSPRKMAPRKKPGSTGQGDYYHVELTSPRGFETFRTKDVGRRGHIQRVAGKKADGGSWQTVKWLIGKQDAHRRGDRLVPDSKGAREVIEDLGAQPVHVSGDRFKVRARAGAGKKSDGRSGRRIRTKRAPARKATHRSRK
;
A
#
# COMPACT_ATOMS: atom_id res chain seq x y z
N MET A 1 10.33 47.54 -32.20
CA MET A 1 9.54 46.29 -32.11
C MET A 1 9.75 45.69 -30.73
N ALA A 2 8.79 45.81 -29.82
CA ALA A 2 8.93 45.31 -28.45
C ALA A 2 8.43 43.85 -28.37
N ALA A 3 9.32 42.93 -27.99
CA ALA A 3 8.99 41.54 -27.75
C ALA A 3 8.07 41.43 -26.52
N LYS A 4 6.81 41.03 -26.74
CA LYS A 4 5.84 40.74 -25.68
C LYS A 4 6.32 39.52 -24.88
N SER A 5 6.82 39.75 -23.67
CA SER A 5 7.13 38.73 -22.68
C SER A 5 5.88 37.89 -22.39
N ARG A 6 5.89 36.62 -22.79
CA ARG A 6 4.81 35.68 -22.47
C ARG A 6 4.91 35.30 -20.99
N SER A 7 3.98 35.79 -20.17
CA SER A 7 3.82 35.36 -18.79
C SER A 7 3.66 33.83 -18.72
N PRO A 8 4.28 33.13 -17.75
CA PRO A 8 4.12 31.69 -17.63
C PRO A 8 2.64 31.38 -17.36
N ARG A 9 2.00 30.61 -18.24
CA ARG A 9 0.63 30.11 -18.02
C ARG A 9 0.64 29.32 -16.71
N LYS A 10 -0.12 29.78 -15.71
CA LYS A 10 -0.32 29.03 -14.46
C LYS A 10 -0.88 27.65 -14.82
N MET A 11 -0.06 26.61 -14.71
CA MET A 11 -0.51 25.24 -14.89
C MET A 11 -1.53 24.93 -13.79
N ALA A 12 -2.71 24.44 -14.18
CA ALA A 12 -3.72 24.04 -13.21
C ALA A 12 -3.14 22.97 -12.26
N PRO A 13 -3.46 23.04 -10.96
CA PRO A 13 -2.95 22.07 -10.00
C PRO A 13 -3.41 20.66 -10.38
N ARG A 14 -2.49 19.69 -10.40
CA ARG A 14 -2.81 18.29 -10.71
C ARG A 14 -3.82 17.76 -9.68
N LYS A 15 -4.88 17.11 -10.15
CA LYS A 15 -5.81 16.39 -9.27
C LYS A 15 -5.09 15.26 -8.55
N LYS A 16 -5.47 15.01 -7.29
CA LYS A 16 -4.91 13.92 -6.50
C LYS A 16 -5.24 12.56 -7.14
N PRO A 17 -4.29 11.60 -7.18
CA PRO A 17 -4.57 10.24 -7.65
C PRO A 17 -5.78 9.63 -6.94
N GLY A 18 -6.63 8.92 -7.69
CA GLY A 18 -7.86 8.31 -7.21
C GLY A 18 -9.01 9.28 -6.91
N SER A 19 -8.80 10.60 -7.02
CA SER A 19 -9.85 11.57 -6.63
C SER A 19 -10.92 11.77 -7.71
N THR A 20 -10.65 11.32 -8.94
CA THR A 20 -11.58 11.43 -10.08
C THR A 20 -12.49 10.21 -10.24
N GLY A 21 -12.19 9.08 -9.60
CA GLY A 21 -12.95 7.84 -9.80
C GLY A 21 -12.60 7.06 -11.07
N GLN A 22 -11.65 7.56 -11.88
CA GLN A 22 -11.33 7.01 -13.21
C GLN A 22 -10.05 6.16 -13.23
N GLY A 23 -9.42 5.89 -12.08
CA GLY A 23 -8.23 5.04 -12.03
C GLY A 23 -8.57 3.56 -12.02
N ASP A 24 -7.57 2.71 -12.28
CA ASP A 24 -7.74 1.24 -12.22
C ASP A 24 -7.73 0.67 -10.78
N TYR A 25 -7.41 1.51 -9.79
CA TYR A 25 -7.21 1.09 -8.41
C TYR A 25 -8.03 1.93 -7.43
N TYR A 26 -8.59 1.25 -6.42
CA TYR A 26 -9.01 1.86 -5.18
C TYR A 26 -7.80 2.17 -4.29
N HIS A 27 -7.76 3.37 -3.74
CA HIS A 27 -6.71 3.84 -2.84
C HIS A 27 -7.18 3.73 -1.40
N VAL A 28 -6.63 2.78 -0.64
CA VAL A 28 -6.95 2.60 0.78
C VAL A 28 -5.85 3.20 1.65
N GLU A 29 -6.09 4.39 2.19
CA GLU A 29 -5.14 5.14 3.02
C GLU A 29 -5.15 4.65 4.47
N LEU A 30 -3.96 4.27 4.97
CA LEU A 30 -3.76 3.79 6.36
C LEU A 30 -3.20 4.90 7.24
N THR A 31 -2.26 5.65 6.70
CA THR A 31 -1.51 6.67 7.44
C THR A 31 -1.34 7.91 6.59
N SER A 32 -1.23 9.06 7.26
CA SER A 32 -0.97 10.33 6.58
C SER A 32 0.37 10.24 5.83
N PRO A 33 0.47 10.70 4.58
CA PRO A 33 1.75 10.75 3.87
C PRO A 33 2.71 11.80 4.44
N ARG A 34 2.26 12.65 5.37
CA ARG A 34 3.13 13.61 6.06
C ARG A 34 4.14 12.87 6.94
N GLY A 35 5.43 13.21 6.83
CA GLY A 35 6.52 12.56 7.57
C GLY A 35 7.26 11.46 6.80
N PHE A 36 6.86 11.19 5.55
CA PHE A 36 7.57 10.30 4.64
C PHE A 36 8.26 11.09 3.52
N GLU A 37 9.49 10.73 3.20
CA GLU A 37 10.30 11.41 2.18
C GLU A 37 10.34 10.63 0.87
N THR A 38 10.45 9.31 0.96
CA THR A 38 10.55 8.42 -0.21
C THR A 38 9.41 7.43 -0.21
N PHE A 39 8.80 7.20 -1.37
CA PHE A 39 7.75 6.20 -1.53
C PHE A 39 8.21 5.10 -2.50
N ARG A 40 7.80 3.86 -2.21
CA ARG A 40 8.01 2.71 -3.09
C ARG A 40 6.71 1.93 -3.22
N THR A 41 6.42 1.52 -4.44
CA THR A 41 5.27 0.68 -4.78
C THR A 41 5.76 -0.72 -5.14
N LYS A 42 5.08 -1.75 -4.63
CA LYS A 42 5.38 -3.14 -4.96
C LYS A 42 4.09 -3.93 -5.10
N ASP A 43 3.96 -4.72 -6.15
CA ASP A 43 2.87 -5.70 -6.27
C ASP A 43 2.97 -6.76 -5.15
N VAL A 44 1.83 -7.12 -4.60
CA VAL A 44 1.67 -8.18 -3.60
C VAL A 44 0.77 -9.23 -4.19
N GLY A 45 1.32 -10.43 -4.42
CA GLY A 45 0.64 -11.49 -5.15
C GLY A 45 0.79 -11.32 -6.66
N ARG A 46 -0.33 -11.37 -7.40
CA ARG A 46 -0.34 -11.25 -8.86
C ARG A 46 -0.07 -9.81 -9.28
N ARG A 47 0.75 -9.64 -10.31
CA ARG A 47 1.11 -8.33 -10.87
C ARG A 47 -0.13 -7.59 -11.37
N GLY A 48 -0.27 -6.31 -11.00
CA GLY A 48 -1.37 -5.45 -11.48
C GLY A 48 -2.69 -5.60 -10.72
N HIS A 49 -2.73 -6.43 -9.67
CA HIS A 49 -3.92 -6.62 -8.85
C HIS A 49 -3.87 -5.77 -7.59
N ILE A 50 -2.93 -6.10 -6.69
CA ILE A 50 -2.81 -5.45 -5.40
C ILE A 50 -1.40 -4.92 -5.27
N GLN A 51 -1.28 -3.64 -4.91
CA GLN A 51 0.01 -3.01 -4.70
C GLN A 51 0.09 -2.38 -3.32
N ARG A 52 1.24 -2.56 -2.69
CA ARG A 52 1.58 -1.92 -1.42
C ARG A 52 2.41 -0.67 -1.70
N VAL A 53 1.97 0.47 -1.17
CA VAL A 53 2.76 1.71 -1.18
C VAL A 53 3.35 1.89 0.21
N ALA A 54 4.67 1.76 0.30
CA ALA A 54 5.44 2.00 1.51
C ALA A 54 6.14 3.35 1.44
N GLY A 55 6.17 4.07 2.55
CA GLY A 55 6.91 5.31 2.73
C GLY A 55 8.11 5.09 3.65
N LYS A 56 9.23 5.73 3.35
CA LYS A 56 10.40 5.85 4.21
C LYS A 56 10.26 7.10 5.08
N LYS A 57 10.28 6.92 6.40
CA LYS A 57 10.18 8.02 7.37
C LYS A 57 11.42 8.92 7.33
N ALA A 58 11.20 10.22 7.49
CA ALA A 58 12.26 11.22 7.57
C ALA A 58 13.14 11.06 8.84
N ASP A 59 12.53 10.67 9.96
CA ASP A 59 13.15 10.69 11.29
C ASP A 59 14.18 9.56 11.56
N GLY A 60 14.23 8.54 10.70
CA GLY A 60 15.10 7.38 10.94
C GLY A 60 15.14 6.36 9.81
N GLY A 61 14.52 6.66 8.67
CA GLY A 61 14.59 5.82 7.48
C GLY A 61 13.82 4.49 7.54
N SER A 62 13.03 4.26 8.60
CA SER A 62 12.16 3.09 8.68
C SER A 62 11.09 3.13 7.60
N TRP A 63 10.73 1.95 7.08
CA TRP A 63 9.68 1.81 6.06
C TRP A 63 8.36 1.42 6.72
N GLN A 64 7.30 2.14 6.38
CA GLN A 64 5.95 1.84 6.85
C GLN A 64 4.97 1.82 5.66
N THR A 65 3.94 0.99 5.73
CA THR A 65 2.86 1.01 4.74
C THR A 65 2.02 2.26 4.90
N VAL A 66 1.89 3.04 3.83
CA VAL A 66 1.13 4.29 3.82
C VAL A 66 -0.27 4.05 3.26
N LYS A 67 -0.36 3.28 2.18
CA LYS A 67 -1.64 2.90 1.55
C LYS A 67 -1.53 1.60 0.76
N TRP A 68 -2.68 0.98 0.53
CA TRP A 68 -2.85 -0.10 -0.43
C TRP A 68 -3.55 0.40 -1.70
N LEU A 69 -3.17 -0.17 -2.84
CA LEU A 69 -3.86 -0.03 -4.11
C LEU A 69 -4.51 -1.38 -4.40
N ILE A 70 -5.83 -1.42 -4.50
CA ILE A 70 -6.59 -2.64 -4.82
C ILE A 70 -7.25 -2.41 -6.17
N GLY A 71 -6.93 -3.26 -7.14
CA GLY A 71 -7.48 -3.15 -8.49
C GLY A 71 -9.00 -3.26 -8.49
N LYS A 72 -9.65 -2.57 -9.43
CA LYS A 72 -11.12 -2.58 -9.57
C LYS A 72 -11.68 -3.94 -9.98
N GLN A 73 -10.84 -4.84 -10.51
CA GLN A 73 -11.20 -6.24 -10.74
C GLN A 73 -11.17 -7.10 -9.46
N ASP A 74 -10.52 -6.62 -8.39
CA ASP A 74 -10.32 -7.37 -7.14
C ASP A 74 -11.25 -6.91 -6.01
N ALA A 75 -11.95 -5.80 -6.20
CA ALA A 75 -12.90 -5.24 -5.25
C ALA A 75 -13.91 -4.34 -5.97
N HIS A 76 -15.04 -4.07 -5.32
CA HIS A 76 -16.00 -3.07 -5.77
C HIS A 76 -16.50 -2.22 -4.59
N ARG A 77 -16.98 -1.02 -4.90
CA ARG A 77 -17.63 -0.15 -3.92
C ARG A 77 -19.11 -0.54 -3.77
N ARG A 78 -19.58 -0.73 -2.54
CA ARG A 78 -21.01 -0.77 -2.19
C ARG A 78 -21.31 0.27 -1.13
N GLY A 79 -22.04 1.32 -1.50
CA GLY A 79 -22.26 2.47 -0.63
C GLY A 79 -20.92 3.05 -0.16
N ASP A 80 -20.71 3.15 1.14
CA ASP A 80 -19.46 3.68 1.73
C ASP A 80 -18.40 2.63 2.01
N ARG A 81 -18.61 1.38 1.59
CA ARG A 81 -17.72 0.25 1.88
C ARG A 81 -17.01 -0.23 0.63
N LEU A 82 -15.77 -0.67 0.82
CA LEU A 82 -15.02 -1.44 -0.17
C LEU A 82 -15.23 -2.94 0.09
N VAL A 83 -15.81 -3.64 -0.87
CA VAL A 83 -16.09 -5.08 -0.80
C VAL A 83 -15.03 -5.82 -1.60
N PRO A 84 -14.30 -6.78 -1.00
CA PRO A 84 -13.32 -7.57 -1.73
C PRO A 84 -14.01 -8.64 -2.59
N ASP A 85 -13.60 -8.76 -3.84
CA ASP A 85 -14.06 -9.79 -4.78
C ASP A 85 -13.02 -10.89 -4.99
N SER A 86 -11.74 -10.61 -4.67
CA SER A 86 -10.66 -11.59 -4.75
C SER A 86 -10.12 -11.97 -3.37
N LYS A 87 -9.53 -13.16 -3.27
CA LYS A 87 -8.90 -13.65 -2.03
C LYS A 87 -7.84 -12.69 -1.51
N GLY A 88 -7.00 -12.16 -2.41
CA GLY A 88 -5.94 -11.22 -2.02
C GLY A 88 -6.50 -9.91 -1.46
N ALA A 89 -7.58 -9.39 -2.06
CA ALA A 89 -8.21 -8.16 -1.56
C ALA A 89 -8.88 -8.40 -0.21
N ARG A 90 -9.48 -9.58 -0.02
CA ARG A 90 -10.05 -10.00 1.25
C ARG A 90 -8.98 -10.08 2.35
N GLU A 91 -7.87 -10.76 2.09
CA GLU A 91 -6.75 -10.84 3.03
C GLU A 91 -6.23 -9.45 3.40
N VAL A 92 -6.04 -8.55 2.42
CA VAL A 92 -5.62 -7.18 2.69
C VAL A 92 -6.61 -6.46 3.59
N ILE A 93 -7.91 -6.47 3.28
CA ILE A 93 -8.93 -5.77 4.06
C ILE A 93 -9.04 -6.33 5.48
N GLU A 94 -8.93 -7.65 5.65
CA GLU A 94 -8.89 -8.30 6.96
C GLU A 94 -7.65 -7.89 7.78
N ASP A 95 -6.47 -7.83 7.15
CA ASP A 95 -5.22 -7.39 7.79
C ASP A 95 -5.25 -5.92 8.25
N LEU A 96 -6.11 -5.07 7.66
CA LEU A 96 -6.31 -3.69 8.14
C LEU A 96 -6.93 -3.64 9.54
N GLY A 97 -7.64 -4.71 9.93
CA GLY A 97 -8.34 -4.79 11.22
C GLY A 97 -9.52 -3.83 11.38
N ALA A 98 -9.88 -3.08 10.33
CA ALA A 98 -11.04 -2.19 10.28
C ALA A 98 -11.50 -1.99 8.84
N GLN A 99 -12.82 -1.86 8.65
CA GLN A 99 -13.44 -1.65 7.35
C GLN A 99 -13.03 -0.28 6.77
N PRO A 100 -12.47 -0.21 5.54
CA PRO A 100 -12.22 1.05 4.86
C PRO A 100 -13.53 1.79 4.56
N VAL A 101 -13.54 3.10 4.85
CA VAL A 101 -14.68 3.99 4.59
C VAL A 101 -14.38 4.85 3.37
N HIS A 102 -15.37 5.01 2.49
CA HIS A 102 -15.24 5.85 1.30
C HIS A 102 -15.01 7.32 1.67
N VAL A 103 -14.14 7.99 0.92
CA VAL A 103 -13.82 9.41 1.10
C VAL A 103 -14.26 10.20 -0.13
N SER A 104 -13.79 9.81 -1.32
CA SER A 104 -14.10 10.51 -2.58
C SER A 104 -13.54 9.73 -3.76
N GLY A 105 -14.24 9.66 -4.89
CA GLY A 105 -13.73 8.95 -6.09
C GLY A 105 -13.40 7.50 -5.76
N ASP A 106 -12.15 7.09 -6.00
CA ASP A 106 -11.61 5.76 -5.67
C ASP A 106 -10.89 5.73 -4.31
N ARG A 107 -10.98 6.78 -3.49
CA ARG A 107 -10.26 6.88 -2.22
C ARG A 107 -11.09 6.39 -1.04
N PHE A 108 -10.45 5.57 -0.22
CA PHE A 108 -10.94 5.03 1.04
C PHE A 108 -9.93 5.31 2.15
N LYS A 109 -10.41 5.42 3.37
CA LYS A 109 -9.57 5.59 4.56
C LYS A 109 -9.93 4.56 5.61
N VAL A 110 -8.92 3.99 6.24
CA VAL A 110 -9.10 3.16 7.44
C VAL A 110 -9.31 4.10 8.62
N ARG A 111 -10.46 4.02 9.30
CA ARG A 111 -10.64 4.74 10.57
C ARG A 111 -9.63 4.18 11.56
N ALA A 112 -8.90 5.06 12.24
CA ALA A 112 -8.13 4.65 13.40
C ALA A 112 -9.11 3.99 14.39
N ARG A 113 -8.74 2.82 14.92
CA ARG A 113 -9.53 2.12 15.93
C ARG A 113 -9.73 3.10 17.10
N ALA A 114 -10.97 3.44 17.44
CA ALA A 114 -11.25 4.24 18.62
C ALA A 114 -10.70 3.47 19.84
N GLY A 115 -9.64 4.00 20.47
CA GLY A 115 -8.99 3.37 21.63
C GLY A 115 -7.52 2.96 21.51
N ALA A 116 -6.71 3.53 20.61
CA ALA A 116 -5.27 3.25 20.57
C ALA A 116 -4.43 4.48 20.98
N GLY A 117 -4.42 4.79 22.28
CA GLY A 117 -3.25 5.39 22.90
C GLY A 117 -2.04 4.47 22.70
N LYS A 118 -0.86 5.06 22.47
CA LYS A 118 0.47 4.45 22.28
C LYS A 118 0.51 2.92 22.46
N LYS A 119 0.53 2.16 21.36
CA LYS A 119 1.15 0.84 21.33
C LYS A 119 2.11 0.76 20.15
N SER A 120 3.38 0.77 20.53
CA SER A 120 4.63 0.41 19.89
C SER A 120 4.51 -0.36 18.57
N ASP A 121 5.40 0.03 17.65
CA ASP A 121 5.96 -0.83 16.59
C ASP A 121 6.10 -2.28 17.09
N GLY A 122 5.41 -3.22 16.43
CA GLY A 122 5.33 -4.59 16.97
C GLY A 122 4.33 -5.55 16.34
N ARG A 123 4.26 -5.65 15.00
CA ARG A 123 3.94 -6.93 14.35
C ARG A 123 4.58 -7.01 12.97
N SER A 124 5.89 -7.26 13.02
CA SER A 124 6.71 -7.71 11.90
C SER A 124 6.06 -8.93 11.22
N GLY A 125 6.20 -8.98 9.89
CA GLY A 125 5.42 -9.83 9.01
C GLY A 125 5.40 -11.32 9.35
N ARG A 126 4.30 -11.98 8.97
CA ARG A 126 4.20 -13.44 8.93
C ARG A 126 5.26 -13.99 7.98
N ARG A 127 6.41 -14.33 8.56
CA ARG A 127 7.51 -15.04 7.92
C ARG A 127 6.99 -16.42 7.52
N ILE A 128 6.59 -16.58 6.26
CA ILE A 128 6.33 -17.91 5.69
C ILE A 128 7.67 -18.65 5.71
N ARG A 129 7.88 -19.46 6.75
CA ARG A 129 9.00 -20.40 6.82
C ARG A 129 8.64 -21.55 5.91
N THR A 130 8.97 -21.45 4.61
CA THR A 130 9.04 -22.62 3.75
C THR A 130 10.08 -23.55 4.37
N LYS A 131 9.64 -24.71 4.86
CA LYS A 131 10.56 -25.76 5.31
C LYS A 131 11.26 -26.29 4.05
N ARG A 132 12.44 -25.74 3.70
CA ARG A 132 13.38 -26.43 2.82
C ARG A 132 13.85 -27.69 3.57
N ALA A 133 13.61 -28.86 2.99
CA ALA A 133 14.20 -30.11 3.45
C ALA A 133 15.73 -29.96 3.46
N PRO A 134 16.44 -30.49 4.47
CA PRO A 134 17.90 -30.44 4.48
C PRO A 134 18.46 -31.36 3.39
N ALA A 135 19.21 -30.77 2.46
CA ALA A 135 20.11 -31.50 1.57
C ALA A 135 21.11 -32.29 2.43
N ARG A 136 21.11 -33.62 2.27
CA ARG A 136 22.08 -34.52 2.91
C ARG A 136 23.46 -34.18 2.35
N LYS A 137 24.28 -33.47 3.12
CA LYS A 137 25.74 -33.46 2.92
C LYS A 137 26.28 -34.77 3.47
N ALA A 138 26.59 -35.72 2.58
CA ALA A 138 27.45 -36.83 2.91
C ALA A 138 28.90 -36.37 2.72
N THR A 139 29.57 -36.08 3.82
CA THR A 139 31.03 -36.06 3.88
C THR A 139 31.45 -36.97 5.02
N HIS A 140 32.06 -38.10 4.69
CA HIS A 140 33.18 -38.56 5.51
C HIS A 140 34.30 -39.12 4.66
N ARG A 141 35.49 -38.81 5.13
CA ARG A 141 36.79 -38.87 4.50
C ARG A 141 37.51 -40.11 5.05
N SER A 142 38.39 -40.66 4.22
CA SER A 142 39.61 -41.43 4.55
C SER A 142 39.55 -42.92 4.91
N ARG A 143 40.33 -43.66 4.10
CA ARG A 143 41.39 -44.65 4.42
C ARG A 143 41.00 -45.95 5.14
N LYS A 144 41.27 -47.06 4.46
CA LYS A 144 42.38 -47.95 4.83
C LYS A 144 43.08 -48.45 3.58
#